data_AF-A0A2Y9AIQ9-F1
#
_entry.id   AF-A0A2Y9AIQ9-F1
#
_cell.length_a   1.000
_cell.length_b   1.000
_cell.length_c   1.000
_cell.angle_alpha   90.00
_cell.angle_beta   90.00
_cell.angle_gamma   90.00
#
_symmetry.space_group_name_H-M   'P 1'
#
loop_
_entity.id
_entity.type
_entity.pdbx_description
1 polymer ?
#
loop_
_entity_poly.entity_id
_entity_poly.type
_entity_poly.pdbx_seq_one_letter_code
_entity_poly.pdbx_strand_id
1 'polypeptide(L)'
;MSTPPGHVPPTGAPGTSPPPQDASLGELIGNISEDFSTLVRQEMELAKAEISQSVSKAGKGAGMFGGAGLAGYFTLLFLSLALWWALGAMIGDGDAEPALGWSALIVAVIWAVVAAVLAVTGRKEIKQAEGLPRTQETVKKIPDAVKGQDH
;
A
#
# COMPACT_ATOMS: atom_id res chain seq x y z
N MET A 1 60.19 -10.59 -71.18
CA MET A 1 58.88 -10.40 -71.84
C MET A 1 57.84 -10.96 -70.88
N SER A 2 56.94 -10.20 -70.25
CA SER A 2 56.32 -8.93 -70.66
C SER A 2 55.86 -8.12 -69.43
N THR A 3 56.26 -6.85 -69.33
CA THR A 3 55.44 -5.74 -68.81
C THR A 3 54.38 -5.36 -69.87
N PRO A 4 53.24 -4.64 -69.64
CA PRO A 4 52.86 -3.64 -68.61
C PRO A 4 51.36 -3.81 -68.14
N PRO A 5 50.56 -2.84 -67.57
CA PRO A 5 50.79 -1.43 -67.27
C PRO A 5 50.54 -0.96 -65.83
N GLY A 6 51.14 0.19 -65.53
CA GLY A 6 50.99 0.92 -64.28
C GLY A 6 49.58 1.45 -64.08
N HIS A 7 49.15 1.40 -62.82
CA HIS A 7 47.98 2.11 -62.36
C HIS A 7 48.43 3.50 -61.89
N VAL A 8 48.10 4.51 -62.68
CA VAL A 8 48.06 5.91 -62.23
C VAL A 8 46.96 6.00 -61.16
N PRO A 9 47.25 6.49 -59.94
CA PRO A 9 46.20 6.78 -58.98
C PRO A 9 45.26 7.84 -59.57
N PRO A 10 43.94 7.72 -59.39
CA PRO A 10 43.01 8.74 -59.83
C PRO A 10 43.27 10.02 -59.04
N THR A 11 43.74 11.06 -59.72
CA THR A 11 43.62 12.45 -59.29
C THR A 11 42.14 12.82 -59.38
N GLY A 12 41.36 12.33 -58.42
CA GLY A 12 40.01 12.80 -58.13
C GLY A 12 40.11 13.77 -56.96
N ALA A 13 39.62 14.99 -57.16
CA ALA A 13 39.51 16.04 -56.17
C ALA A 13 38.99 15.52 -54.82
N PRO A 14 39.31 16.18 -53.68
CA PRO A 14 38.64 15.91 -52.43
C PRO A 14 37.13 16.11 -52.65
N GLY A 15 36.44 14.99 -52.89
CA GLY A 15 35.00 14.89 -52.78
C GLY A 15 34.73 15.19 -51.32
N THR A 16 34.28 16.42 -51.09
CA THR A 16 33.53 16.85 -49.92
C THR A 16 32.63 15.71 -49.47
N SER A 17 33.08 14.90 -48.51
CA SER A 17 32.17 14.45 -47.47
C SER A 17 31.46 15.73 -47.02
N PRO A 18 30.12 15.81 -47.07
CA PRO A 18 29.43 16.95 -46.51
C PRO A 18 30.05 17.17 -45.13
N PRO A 19 30.46 18.41 -44.78
CA PRO A 19 30.89 18.67 -43.41
C PRO A 19 29.82 18.09 -42.48
N PRO A 20 30.16 17.51 -41.32
CA PRO A 20 29.16 17.11 -40.35
C PRO A 20 28.28 18.35 -40.17
N GLN A 21 27.06 18.29 -40.71
CA GLN A 21 26.17 19.43 -40.75
C GLN A 21 25.98 19.78 -39.29
N ASP A 22 26.44 20.96 -38.90
CA ASP A 22 26.33 21.49 -37.55
C ASP A 22 24.92 21.21 -37.09
N ALA A 23 24.75 20.24 -36.16
CA ALA A 23 23.44 19.85 -35.66
C ALA A 23 22.76 21.16 -35.28
N SER A 24 21.68 21.50 -35.99
CA SER A 24 21.11 22.82 -35.84
C SER A 24 20.72 23.00 -34.38
N LEU A 25 20.84 24.21 -33.82
CA LEU A 25 20.45 24.44 -32.42
C LEU A 25 19.02 23.94 -32.12
N GLY A 26 18.15 23.94 -33.14
CA GLY A 26 16.81 23.36 -33.05
C GLY A 26 16.78 21.83 -32.90
N GLU A 27 17.72 21.11 -33.52
CA GLU A 27 17.85 19.66 -33.43
C GLU A 27 18.44 19.22 -32.08
N LEU A 28 19.40 19.97 -31.53
CA LEU A 28 19.91 19.75 -30.17
C LEU A 28 18.85 20.02 -29.09
N ILE A 29 18.07 21.09 -29.22
CA ILE A 29 16.96 21.41 -28.31
C ILE A 29 15.85 20.35 -28.42
N GLY A 30 15.59 19.85 -29.63
CA GLY A 30 14.67 18.74 -29.88
C GLY A 30 15.07 17.47 -29.14
N ASN A 31 16.33 17.05 -29.28
CA ASN A 31 16.87 15.86 -28.62
C ASN A 31 16.83 15.98 -27.08
N ILE A 32 17.20 17.13 -26.52
CA ILE A 32 17.14 17.36 -25.06
C ILE A 32 15.68 17.31 -24.55
N SER A 33 14.74 17.86 -25.31
CA SER A 33 13.31 17.83 -24.93
C SER A 33 12.74 16.42 -24.98
N GLU A 34 13.20 15.61 -25.94
CA GLU A 34 12.81 14.20 -26.08
C GLU A 34 13.40 13.33 -24.96
N ASP A 35 14.67 13.57 -24.60
CA ASP A 35 15.32 12.91 -23.46
C ASP A 35 14.63 13.29 -22.13
N PHE A 36 14.31 14.57 -21.93
CA PHE A 36 13.58 15.02 -20.74
C PHE A 36 12.17 14.41 -20.67
N SER A 37 11.44 14.38 -21.79
CA SER A 37 10.12 13.72 -21.88
C SER A 37 10.22 12.23 -21.51
N THR A 38 11.30 11.58 -21.96
CA THR A 38 11.59 10.17 -21.65
C THR A 38 11.83 9.96 -20.15
N LEU A 39 12.62 10.81 -19.51
CA LEU A 39 12.88 10.76 -18.06
C LEU A 39 11.61 10.95 -17.23
N VAL A 40 10.80 11.96 -17.55
CA VAL A 40 9.53 12.23 -16.85
C VAL A 40 8.60 11.02 -16.96
N ARG A 41 8.54 10.39 -18.14
CA ARG A 41 7.72 9.20 -18.36
C ARG A 41 8.24 7.99 -17.59
N GLN A 42 9.57 7.83 -17.50
CA GLN A 42 10.21 6.78 -16.70
C GLN A 42 9.98 6.97 -15.20
N GLU A 43 10.12 8.18 -14.66
CA GLU A 43 9.80 8.45 -13.26
C GLU A 43 8.33 8.18 -12.95
N MET A 44 7.43 8.53 -13.86
CA MET A 44 6.01 8.23 -13.71
C MET A 44 5.72 6.72 -13.75
N GLU A 45 6.38 5.97 -14.64
CA GLU A 45 6.27 4.51 -14.69
C GLU A 45 6.83 3.85 -13.42
N LEU A 46 7.96 4.35 -12.91
CA LEU A 46 8.57 3.87 -11.67
C LEU A 46 7.68 4.16 -10.46
N ALA A 47 7.20 5.40 -10.31
CA ALA A 47 6.28 5.80 -9.26
C ALA A 47 4.99 4.97 -9.31
N LYS A 48 4.45 4.72 -10.51
CA LYS A 48 3.29 3.85 -10.69
C LYS A 48 3.59 2.41 -10.27
N ALA A 49 4.77 1.88 -10.59
CA ALA A 49 5.18 0.54 -10.18
C ALA A 49 5.32 0.44 -8.65
N GLU A 50 5.96 1.42 -8.00
CA GLU A 50 6.14 1.46 -6.55
C GLU A 50 4.81 1.61 -5.80
N ILE A 51 3.92 2.50 -6.28
CA ILE A 51 2.57 2.65 -5.74
C ILE A 51 1.78 1.35 -5.93
N SER A 52 1.81 0.75 -7.11
CA SER A 52 1.12 -0.51 -7.39
C SER A 52 1.60 -1.64 -6.48
N GLN A 53 2.92 -1.75 -6.29
CA GLN A 53 3.52 -2.72 -5.37
C GLN A 53 3.12 -2.45 -3.92
N SER A 54 3.10 -1.18 -3.51
CA SER A 54 2.67 -0.76 -2.17
C SER A 54 1.21 -1.08 -1.91
N VAL A 55 0.31 -0.77 -2.86
CA VAL A 55 -1.11 -1.08 -2.81
C VAL A 55 -1.34 -2.59 -2.79
N SER A 56 -0.61 -3.35 -3.61
CA SER A 56 -0.72 -4.82 -3.61
C SER A 56 -0.30 -5.42 -2.26
N LYS A 57 0.83 -4.99 -1.70
CA LYS A 57 1.30 -5.45 -0.39
C LYS A 57 0.35 -5.05 0.73
N ALA A 58 -0.07 -3.79 0.77
CA ALA A 58 -1.02 -3.28 1.75
C ALA A 58 -2.38 -3.98 1.63
N GLY A 59 -2.88 -4.17 0.40
CA GLY A 59 -4.13 -4.86 0.11
C GLY A 59 -4.10 -6.33 0.52
N LYS A 60 -3.00 -7.04 0.24
CA LYS A 60 -2.80 -8.41 0.73
C LYS A 60 -2.75 -8.45 2.26
N GLY A 61 -2.03 -7.53 2.89
CA GLY A 61 -1.97 -7.40 4.35
C GLY A 61 -3.35 -7.17 4.97
N ALA A 62 -4.08 -6.17 4.47
CA ALA A 62 -5.43 -5.85 4.89
C ALA A 62 -6.40 -7.03 4.68
N GLY A 63 -6.30 -7.72 3.53
CA GLY A 63 -7.09 -8.92 3.24
C GLY A 63 -6.79 -10.06 4.22
N MET A 64 -5.51 -10.32 4.52
CA MET A 64 -5.11 -11.33 5.51
C MET A 64 -5.60 -10.97 6.92
N PHE A 65 -5.47 -9.72 7.35
CA PHE A 65 -5.99 -9.28 8.65
C PHE A 65 -7.53 -9.33 8.72
N GLY A 66 -8.22 -8.95 7.64
CA GLY A 66 -9.67 -9.09 7.54
C GLY A 66 -10.12 -10.55 7.63
N GLY A 67 -9.45 -11.43 6.87
CA GLY A 67 -9.68 -12.88 6.91
C GLY A 67 -9.39 -13.48 8.28
N ALA A 68 -8.28 -13.08 8.92
CA ALA A 68 -7.92 -13.51 10.28
C ALA A 68 -8.95 -13.02 11.31
N GLY A 69 -9.46 -11.79 11.18
CA GLY A 69 -10.53 -11.28 12.03
C GLY A 69 -11.82 -12.10 11.90
N LEU A 70 -12.23 -12.41 10.67
CA LEU A 70 -13.42 -13.24 10.43
C LEU A 70 -13.23 -14.68 10.92
N ALA A 71 -12.07 -15.29 10.64
CA ALA A 71 -11.74 -16.62 11.12
C ALA A 71 -11.72 -16.67 12.65
N GLY A 72 -11.08 -15.69 13.29
CA GLY A 72 -11.05 -15.55 14.74
C GLY A 72 -12.45 -15.38 15.35
N TYR A 73 -13.33 -14.61 14.70
CA TYR A 73 -14.73 -14.49 15.12
C TYR A 73 -15.46 -15.85 15.10
N PHE A 74 -15.33 -16.61 14.00
CA PHE A 74 -15.91 -17.95 13.92
C PHE A 74 -15.28 -18.93 14.93
N THR A 75 -13.97 -18.86 15.16
CA THR A 75 -13.31 -19.67 16.19
C THR A 75 -13.91 -19.39 17.56
N LEU A 76 -14.08 -18.11 17.94
CA LEU A 76 -14.69 -17.72 19.21
C LEU A 76 -16.16 -18.16 19.31
N LEU A 77 -16.92 -18.06 18.21
CA LEU A 77 -18.29 -18.56 18.14
C LEU A 77 -18.36 -20.08 18.40
N PHE A 78 -17.58 -20.87 17.67
CA PHE A 78 -17.59 -22.32 17.82
C PHE A 78 -17.04 -22.78 19.18
N LEU A 79 -16.02 -22.11 19.72
CA LEU A 79 -15.55 -22.36 21.08
C LEU A 79 -16.64 -22.05 22.11
N SER A 80 -17.42 -21.00 21.91
CA SER A 80 -18.54 -20.66 22.82
C SER A 80 -19.64 -21.71 22.76
N LEU A 81 -19.99 -22.20 21.57
CA LEU A 81 -20.97 -23.27 21.40
C LEU A 81 -20.46 -24.59 21.99
N ALA A 82 -19.19 -24.92 21.78
CA ALA A 82 -18.56 -26.11 22.34
C ALA A 82 -18.52 -26.03 23.88
N LEU A 83 -18.16 -24.88 24.44
CA LEU A 83 -18.15 -24.64 25.88
C LEU A 83 -19.55 -24.74 26.46
N TRP A 84 -20.55 -24.16 25.79
CA TRP A 84 -21.95 -24.28 26.19
C TRP A 84 -22.39 -25.75 26.23
N TRP A 85 -22.14 -26.50 25.16
CA TRP A 85 -22.46 -27.92 25.12
C TRP A 85 -21.74 -28.74 26.21
N ALA A 86 -20.43 -28.52 26.38
CA ALA A 86 -19.62 -29.23 27.35
C ALA A 86 -20.10 -28.95 28.80
N LEU A 87 -20.34 -27.70 29.15
CA LEU A 87 -20.86 -27.32 30.46
C LEU A 87 -22.29 -27.83 30.67
N GLY A 88 -23.15 -27.77 29.65
CA GLY A 88 -24.50 -28.33 29.72
C GLY A 88 -24.52 -29.83 30.00
N ALA A 89 -23.56 -30.57 29.41
CA ALA A 89 -23.37 -31.99 29.66
C ALA A 89 -22.74 -32.29 31.03
N MET A 90 -21.87 -31.42 31.55
CA MET A 90 -21.24 -31.60 32.87
C MET A 90 -22.14 -31.21 34.05
N ILE A 91 -23.01 -30.21 33.87
CA ILE A 91 -23.94 -29.73 34.90
C ILE A 91 -25.20 -30.61 34.96
N GLY A 92 -25.56 -31.29 33.85
CA GLY A 92 -26.64 -32.27 33.84
C GLY A 92 -26.23 -33.55 34.56
N ASP A 93 -26.98 -33.95 35.59
CA ASP A 93 -26.75 -35.20 36.32
C ASP A 93 -27.06 -36.41 35.44
N GLY A 94 -26.02 -36.95 34.80
CA GLY A 94 -25.88 -38.36 34.38
C GLY A 94 -26.82 -38.90 33.30
N ASP A 95 -28.14 -38.77 33.45
CA ASP A 95 -29.13 -39.59 32.74
C ASP A 95 -30.43 -38.86 32.30
N ALA A 96 -30.71 -37.61 32.72
CA ALA A 96 -32.09 -37.10 32.66
C ALA A 96 -32.37 -35.67 32.11
N GLU A 97 -31.41 -34.96 31.49
CA GLU A 97 -31.59 -33.82 30.54
C GLU A 97 -30.37 -32.88 30.67
N PRO A 98 -29.75 -32.43 29.57
CA PRO A 98 -28.63 -31.50 29.64
C PRO A 98 -29.07 -30.13 30.19
N ALA A 99 -28.34 -29.58 31.17
CA ALA A 99 -28.67 -28.29 31.81
C ALA A 99 -28.24 -27.07 30.95
N LEU A 100 -28.68 -27.04 29.68
CA LEU A 100 -28.27 -26.05 28.69
C LEU A 100 -28.57 -24.61 29.12
N GLY A 101 -29.68 -24.38 29.84
CA GLY A 101 -30.04 -23.03 30.30
C GLY A 101 -29.00 -22.41 31.24
N TRP A 102 -28.55 -23.17 32.25
CA TRP A 102 -27.53 -22.70 33.20
C TRP A 102 -26.16 -22.53 32.54
N SER A 103 -25.82 -23.44 31.63
CA SER A 103 -24.59 -23.30 30.87
C SER A 103 -24.60 -22.06 29.96
N ALA A 104 -25.74 -21.71 29.34
CA ALA A 104 -25.84 -20.51 28.53
C ALA A 104 -25.57 -19.26 29.38
N LEU A 105 -26.10 -19.20 30.60
CA LEU A 105 -25.87 -18.11 31.53
C LEU A 105 -24.38 -17.98 31.90
N ILE A 106 -23.69 -19.10 32.17
CA ILE A 106 -22.25 -19.07 32.46
C ILE A 106 -21.47 -18.52 31.27
N VAL A 107 -21.73 -19.00 30.06
CA VAL A 107 -21.06 -18.52 28.84
C VAL A 107 -21.37 -17.03 28.60
N ALA A 108 -22.60 -16.59 28.85
CA ALA A 108 -22.99 -15.18 28.75
C ALA A 108 -22.24 -14.30 29.76
N VAL A 109 -22.07 -14.75 31.00
CA VAL A 109 -21.30 -14.03 32.02
C VAL A 109 -19.82 -13.92 31.61
N ILE A 110 -19.23 -15.00 31.06
CA ILE A 110 -17.85 -14.96 30.54
C ILE A 110 -17.72 -13.89 29.46
N TRP A 111 -18.63 -13.86 28.49
CA TRP A 111 -18.60 -12.84 27.43
C TRP A 111 -18.87 -11.43 27.94
N ALA A 112 -19.73 -11.26 28.94
CA ALA A 112 -19.96 -9.96 29.58
C ALA A 112 -18.67 -9.42 30.23
N VAL A 113 -17.90 -10.28 30.91
CA VAL A 113 -16.60 -9.90 31.48
C VAL A 113 -15.60 -9.54 30.38
N VAL A 114 -15.47 -10.37 29.34
CA VAL A 114 -14.58 -10.09 28.19
C VAL A 114 -14.95 -8.75 27.54
N ALA A 115 -16.23 -8.51 27.29
CA ALA A 115 -16.72 -7.26 26.71
C ALA A 115 -16.44 -6.05 27.60
N ALA A 116 -16.63 -6.16 28.92
CA ALA A 116 -16.32 -5.10 29.87
C ALA A 116 -14.83 -4.73 29.85
N VAL A 117 -13.94 -5.75 29.86
CA VAL A 117 -12.49 -5.54 29.77
C VAL A 117 -12.11 -4.87 28.43
N LEU A 118 -12.59 -5.39 27.31
CA LEU A 118 -12.32 -4.82 25.98
C LEU A 118 -12.82 -3.38 25.87
N ALA A 119 -14.01 -3.07 26.40
CA ALA A 119 -14.55 -1.71 26.39
C ALA A 119 -13.72 -0.75 27.25
N VAL A 120 -13.22 -1.18 28.42
CA VAL A 120 -12.34 -0.36 29.26
C VAL A 120 -10.99 -0.13 28.59
N THR A 121 -10.35 -1.18 28.08
CA THR A 121 -9.05 -1.09 27.41
C THR A 121 -9.16 -0.28 26.12
N GLY A 122 -10.16 -0.53 25.28
CA GLY A 122 -10.40 0.23 24.06
C GLY A 122 -10.62 1.72 24.33
N ARG A 123 -11.41 2.06 25.36
CA ARG A 123 -11.56 3.47 25.79
C ARG A 123 -10.23 4.08 26.24
N LYS A 124 -9.36 3.32 26.91
CA LYS A 124 -8.05 3.79 27.34
C LYS A 124 -7.12 4.04 26.15
N GLU A 125 -7.11 3.16 25.15
CA GLU A 125 -6.30 3.33 23.94
C GLU A 125 -6.78 4.51 23.10
N ILE A 126 -8.10 4.69 22.92
CA ILE A 126 -8.66 5.85 22.21
C ILE A 126 -8.26 7.16 22.92
N LYS A 127 -8.39 7.23 24.25
CA LYS A 127 -8.01 8.42 25.02
C LYS A 127 -6.51 8.73 24.93
N GLN A 128 -5.65 7.71 24.88
CA GLN A 128 -4.21 7.89 24.67
C GLN A 128 -3.90 8.40 23.26
N ALA A 129 -4.64 7.92 22.25
CA ALA A 129 -4.48 8.37 20.86
C ALA A 129 -4.96 9.83 20.66
N GLU A 130 -6.07 10.23 21.31
CA GLU A 130 -6.54 11.63 21.33
C GLU A 130 -5.58 12.58 22.05
N GLY A 131 -4.79 12.07 23.00
CA GLY A 131 -3.76 12.80 23.74
C GLY A 131 -2.46 13.08 22.96
N LEU A 132 -2.36 12.71 21.68
CA LEU A 132 -1.23 13.06 20.81
C LEU A 132 -1.53 14.37 20.04
N PRO A 133 -1.05 15.54 20.49
CA PRO A 133 -1.21 16.80 19.78
C PRO A 133 -0.25 16.85 18.58
N ARG A 134 -0.51 16.05 17.54
CA ARG A 134 0.31 16.08 16.32
C ARG A 134 -0.52 16.07 15.05
N THR A 135 -1.50 16.96 14.97
CA THR A 135 -2.00 17.48 13.67
C THR A 135 -3.07 18.57 13.80
N GLN A 136 -3.77 18.68 14.93
CA GLN A 136 -4.84 19.68 15.05
C GLN A 136 -4.31 21.13 15.11
N GLU A 137 -3.09 21.37 15.59
CA GLU A 137 -2.50 22.72 15.59
C GLU A 137 -2.05 23.17 14.19
N THR A 138 -1.62 22.26 13.32
CA THR A 138 -1.20 22.59 11.95
C THR A 138 -2.41 22.89 11.06
N VAL A 139 -3.53 22.19 11.24
CA VAL A 139 -4.76 22.42 10.47
C VAL A 139 -5.49 23.69 10.91
N LYS A 140 -5.40 24.07 12.20
CA LYS A 140 -6.00 25.32 12.71
C LYS A 140 -5.18 26.59 12.40
N LYS A 141 -3.92 26.47 11.95
CA LYS A 141 -3.03 27.61 11.63
C LYS A 141 -3.01 28.01 10.14
N ILE A 142 -3.81 27.40 9.28
CA ILE A 142 -3.92 27.82 7.87
C ILE A 142 -5.37 28.14 7.49
N PRO A 143 -5.92 29.27 7.96
CA PRO A 143 -6.91 30.02 7.16
C PRO A 143 -6.43 31.41 6.73
N ASP A 144 -5.38 31.97 7.37
CA ASP A 144 -5.02 33.38 7.14
C ASP A 144 -4.02 33.60 5.99
N ALA A 145 -3.35 32.55 5.50
CA ALA A 145 -2.41 32.66 4.38
C ALA A 145 -3.08 32.57 2.98
N VAL A 146 -4.39 32.26 2.92
CA VAL A 146 -5.14 32.11 1.65
C VAL A 146 -6.20 33.20 1.47
N LYS A 147 -6.41 34.08 2.48
CA LYS A 147 -7.32 35.23 2.38
C LYS A 147 -6.54 36.55 2.48
N GLY A 148 -6.17 37.09 1.31
CA GLY A 148 -6.05 38.53 1.10
C GLY A 148 -4.66 39.15 1.33
N GLN A 149 -3.77 39.03 0.33
CA GLN A 149 -2.86 40.13 0.01
C GLN A 149 -3.45 40.86 -1.21
N ASP A 150 -4.34 41.81 -0.95
CA ASP A 150 -4.70 42.88 -1.88
C ASP A 150 -4.59 44.19 -1.08
N HIS A 151 -3.38 44.75 -1.01
CA HIS A 151 -3.11 46.15 -0.69
C HIS A 151 -1.98 46.65 -1.57
#